data_AF-A0A2N1W8P5-F1
#
_entry.id   AF-A0A2N1W8P5-F1
#
_cell.length_a   1.000
_cell.length_b   1.000
_cell.length_c   1.000
_cell.angle_alpha   90.00
_cell.angle_beta   90.00
_cell.angle_gamma   90.00
#
_symmetry.space_group_name_H-M   'P 1'
#
loop_
_entity.id
_entity.type
_entity.pdbx_description
1 polymer ?
#
loop_
_entity_poly.entity_id
_entity_poly.type
_entity_poly.pdbx_seq_one_letter_code
_entity_poly.pdbx_strand_id
1 'polypeptide(L)'
;RARALVAAGLADILAADNHGDDRCIATALEWLNENEGEEQAIVLLESNPRAILEDRALFEVEPLPLRTSWWSRVRNLLEER
;
A
#
# COMPACT_ATOMS: atom_id res chain seq x y z
N ARG A 1 9.70 3.79 -2.57
CA ARG A 1 8.96 5.07 -2.67
C ARG A 1 7.45 4.85 -2.61
N ALA A 2 6.81 4.15 -3.55
CA ALA A 2 5.36 3.88 -3.51
C ALA A 2 4.88 3.20 -2.21
N ARG A 3 5.57 2.11 -1.80
CA ARG A 3 5.30 1.42 -0.52
C ARG A 3 5.37 2.34 0.71
N ALA A 4 6.23 3.36 0.69
CA ALA A 4 6.35 4.30 1.81
C ALA A 4 5.17 5.28 1.87
N LEU A 5 4.61 5.66 0.72
CA LEU A 5 3.40 6.49 0.65
C LEU A 5 2.19 5.72 1.14
N VAL A 6 2.03 4.46 0.68
CA VAL A 6 0.98 3.56 1.16
C VAL A 6 1.12 3.34 2.67
N ALA A 7 2.33 3.08 3.16
CA ALA A 7 2.57 2.89 4.58
C ALA A 7 2.29 4.14 5.43
N ALA A 8 2.47 5.33 4.88
CA ALA A 8 2.18 6.58 5.55
C ALA A 8 0.69 6.98 5.50
N GLY A 9 -0.18 6.16 4.89
CA GLY A 9 -1.61 6.51 4.71
C GLY A 9 -1.83 7.61 3.67
N LEU A 10 -0.88 7.86 2.77
CA LEU A 10 -0.93 8.96 1.80
C LEU A 10 -1.44 8.55 0.41
N ALA A 11 -1.88 7.31 0.26
CA ALA A 11 -2.47 6.81 -0.97
C ALA A 11 -3.98 6.64 -0.76
N ASP A 12 -4.79 7.10 -1.71
CA ASP A 12 -6.25 6.94 -1.64
C ASP A 12 -6.74 5.67 -2.33
N ILE A 13 -6.03 5.22 -3.37
CA ILE A 13 -6.35 4.00 -4.13
C ILE A 13 -5.08 3.27 -4.60
N LEU A 14 -5.23 2.00 -4.93
CA LEU A 14 -4.25 1.21 -5.69
C LEU A 14 -4.87 0.72 -6.99
N ALA A 15 -4.13 0.86 -8.09
CA ALA A 15 -4.56 0.45 -9.42
C ALA A 15 -3.44 -0.32 -10.13
N ALA A 16 -3.79 -1.31 -10.96
CA ALA A 16 -2.82 -2.14 -11.67
C ALA A 16 -2.13 -1.39 -12.82
N ASP A 17 -2.84 -0.43 -13.42
CA ASP A 17 -2.39 0.31 -14.61
C ASP A 17 -1.92 -0.62 -15.75
N ASN A 18 -2.54 -1.78 -15.90
CA ASN A 18 -2.09 -2.79 -16.85
C ASN A 18 -2.36 -2.35 -18.31
N HIS A 19 -1.38 -2.55 -19.18
CA HIS A 19 -1.45 -2.24 -20.61
C HIS A 19 -1.16 -3.49 -21.47
N GLY A 20 -1.68 -4.64 -21.06
CA GLY A 20 -1.45 -5.94 -21.72
C GLY A 20 -0.18 -6.66 -21.25
N ASP A 21 0.30 -6.34 -20.05
CA ASP A 21 1.46 -6.95 -19.41
C ASP A 21 1.07 -7.72 -18.13
N ASP A 22 2.05 -8.35 -17.50
CA ASP A 22 1.88 -9.18 -16.30
C ASP A 22 1.68 -8.35 -15.00
N ARG A 23 1.46 -7.02 -15.09
CA ARG A 23 1.22 -6.20 -13.89
C ARG A 23 -0.13 -6.59 -13.26
N CYS A 24 -0.07 -7.05 -12.02
CA CYS A 24 -1.21 -7.57 -11.31
C CYS A 24 -1.45 -6.83 -9.99
N ILE A 25 -2.71 -6.46 -9.74
CA ILE A 25 -3.13 -5.87 -8.47
C ILE A 25 -2.95 -6.84 -7.30
N ALA A 26 -2.93 -8.15 -7.57
CA ALA A 26 -2.73 -9.18 -6.55
C ALA A 26 -1.40 -9.01 -5.80
N THR A 27 -0.34 -8.57 -6.46
CA THR A 27 0.96 -8.32 -5.80
C THR A 27 0.87 -7.19 -4.76
N ALA A 28 0.00 -6.20 -4.97
CA ALA A 28 -0.22 -5.14 -4.00
C ALA A 28 -1.05 -5.64 -2.81
N LEU A 29 -2.06 -6.48 -3.06
CA LEU A 29 -2.86 -7.13 -2.02
C LEU A 29 -2.02 -8.08 -1.15
N GLU A 30 -1.18 -8.92 -1.77
CA GLU A 30 -0.26 -9.81 -1.07
C GLU A 30 0.67 -9.02 -0.14
N TRP A 31 1.27 -7.93 -0.63
CA TRP A 31 2.13 -7.07 0.17
C TRP A 31 1.40 -6.44 1.37
N LEU A 32 0.13 -6.03 1.21
CA LEU A 32 -0.67 -5.51 2.31
C LEU A 32 -0.95 -6.58 3.37
N ASN A 33 -1.35 -7.79 2.95
CA ASN A 33 -1.62 -8.90 3.85
C ASN A 33 -0.37 -9.36 4.60
N GLU A 34 0.79 -9.38 3.95
CA GLU A 34 2.08 -9.69 4.58
C GLU A 34 2.45 -8.69 5.70
N ASN A 35 1.85 -7.50 5.71
CA ASN A 35 2.12 -6.43 6.66
C ASN A 35 0.93 -6.15 7.59
N GLU A 36 0.01 -7.11 7.76
CA GLU A 36 -1.17 -6.97 8.66
C GLU A 36 -2.05 -5.76 8.23
N GLY A 37 -2.16 -5.53 6.92
CA GLY A 37 -2.83 -4.38 6.31
C GLY A 37 -4.18 -4.67 5.68
N GLU A 38 -4.94 -5.63 6.21
CA GLU A 38 -6.21 -6.08 5.65
C GLU A 38 -7.25 -4.94 5.56
N GLU A 39 -7.29 -4.06 6.56
CA GLU A 39 -8.19 -2.90 6.56
C GLU A 39 -7.81 -1.89 5.48
N GLN A 40 -6.52 -1.60 5.32
CA GLN A 40 -6.01 -0.74 4.25
C GLN A 40 -6.30 -1.34 2.88
N ALA A 41 -6.21 -2.67 2.73
CA ALA A 41 -6.56 -3.34 1.47
C ALA A 41 -8.02 -3.11 1.08
N ILE A 42 -8.96 -3.22 2.03
CA ILE A 42 -10.38 -2.94 1.79
C ILE A 42 -10.59 -1.49 1.34
N VAL A 43 -9.91 -0.52 1.97
CA VAL A 43 -10.08 0.89 1.61
C VAL A 43 -9.47 1.18 0.23
N LEU A 44 -8.21 0.78 0.01
CA LEU A 44 -7.42 1.11 -1.18
C LEU A 44 -7.87 0.40 -2.46
N LEU A 45 -8.40 -0.83 -2.34
CA LEU A 45 -8.74 -1.68 -3.49
C LEU A 45 -10.24 -1.81 -3.76
N GLU A 46 -11.08 -1.50 -2.78
CA GLU A 46 -12.54 -1.64 -2.92
C GLU A 46 -13.29 -0.35 -2.59
N SER A 47 -13.17 0.16 -1.36
CA SER A 47 -14.07 1.20 -0.86
C SER A 47 -13.85 2.55 -1.54
N ASN A 48 -12.60 3.01 -1.63
CA ASN A 48 -12.28 4.28 -2.31
C ASN A 48 -12.45 4.19 -3.83
N PRO A 49 -12.02 3.12 -4.53
CA PRO A 49 -12.33 2.97 -5.95
C PRO A 49 -13.84 3.02 -6.23
N ARG A 50 -14.66 2.35 -5.42
CA ARG A 50 -16.12 2.42 -5.52
C ARG A 50 -16.64 3.84 -5.24
N ALA A 51 -16.16 4.51 -4.20
CA ALA A 51 -16.57 5.87 -3.88
C ALA A 51 -16.30 6.86 -5.02
N ILE A 52 -15.14 6.74 -5.70
CA ILE A 52 -14.82 7.53 -6.89
C ILE A 52 -15.85 7.29 -8.01
N LEU A 53 -16.17 6.02 -8.29
CA LEU A 53 -17.15 5.68 -9.34
C LEU A 53 -18.57 6.13 -9.01
N GLU A 54 -18.89 6.28 -7.73
CA GLU A 54 -20.19 6.74 -7.24
C GLU A 54 -20.25 8.25 -6.97
N ASP A 55 -19.17 9.00 -7.25
CA ASP A 55 -19.02 10.43 -6.95
C ASP A 55 -19.27 10.77 -5.47
N ARG A 56 -18.69 9.95 -4.58
CA ARG A 56 -18.78 10.07 -3.12
C ARG A 56 -17.43 10.47 -2.52
N ALA A 57 -17.49 11.00 -1.29
CA ALA A 57 -16.30 11.28 -0.50
C ALA A 57 -15.50 10.00 -0.22
N LEU A 58 -14.17 10.12 -0.18
CA LEU A 58 -13.25 9.01 0.09
C LEU A 58 -13.13 8.76 1.60
N PHE A 59 -12.81 7.53 1.94
CA PHE A 59 -12.44 7.11 3.28
C PHE A 59 -10.95 7.39 3.51
N GLU A 60 -10.61 7.87 4.70
CA GLU A 60 -9.21 8.01 5.12
C GLU A 60 -8.54 6.64 5.22
N VAL A 61 -7.26 6.58 4.86
CA VAL A 61 -6.45 5.37 4.95
C VAL A 61 -5.52 5.50 6.14
N GLU A 62 -5.79 4.71 7.18
CA GLU A 62 -4.94 4.66 8.36
C GLU A 62 -3.52 4.19 8.00
N PRO A 63 -2.46 4.83 8.53
CA PRO A 63 -1.08 4.42 8.27
C PRO A 63 -0.83 2.95 8.60
N LEU A 64 -0.13 2.25 7.71
CA LEU A 64 0.26 0.85 7.92
C LEU A 64 1.57 0.80 8.71
N PRO A 65 1.56 0.30 9.97
CA PRO A 65 2.78 0.19 10.77
C PRO A 65 3.66 -0.93 10.18
N LEU A 66 4.50 -0.58 9.22
CA LEU A 66 5.48 -1.51 8.67
C LEU A 66 6.35 -2.01 9.82
N ARG A 67 6.31 -3.31 10.09
CA ARG A 67 7.24 -4.01 10.97
C ARG A 67 8.60 -4.02 10.26
N THR A 68 9.24 -2.87 10.13
CA THR A 68 10.65 -2.79 9.82
C THR A 68 11.35 -3.48 10.97
N SER A 69 11.73 -4.75 10.75
CA SER A 69 12.68 -5.44 11.59
C SER A 69 13.84 -4.48 11.80
N TRP A 70 14.07 -4.08 13.04
CA TRP A 70 15.14 -3.17 13.44
C TRP A 70 16.49 -3.49 12.76
N TRP A 71 16.70 -4.77 12.45
CA TRP A 71 17.82 -5.30 11.68
C TRP A 71 18.04 -4.67 10.29
N SER A 72 16.98 -4.37 9.55
CA SER A 72 17.11 -3.76 8.22
C SER A 72 17.59 -2.31 8.30
N ARG A 73 17.26 -1.58 9.38
CA ARG A 73 17.78 -0.24 9.62
C ARG A 73 19.25 -0.25 10.05
N VAL A 74 19.66 -1.24 10.86
CA VAL A 74 21.06 -1.39 11.28
C VAL A 74 21.96 -1.78 10.11
N ARG A 75 21.50 -2.66 9.21
CA ARG A 75 22.28 -3.08 8.04
C ARG A 75 22.54 -1.92 7.07
N ASN A 76 21.53 -1.09 6.80
CA ASN A 76 21.70 0.08 5.93
C ASN A 76 22.71 1.11 6.50
N LEU A 77 22.87 1.20 7.83
CA LEU A 77 23.87 2.07 8.47
C LEU A 77 25.30 1.52 8.41
N LEU A 78 25.47 0.21 8.23
CA LEU A 78 26.78 -0.45 8.11
C LEU A 78 27.30 -0.47 6.68
N GLU A 79 26.40 -0.46 5.68
CA GLU A 79 26.77 -0.41 4.26
C GLU A 79 27.16 1.00 3.76
N GLU A 80 26.87 2.05 4.54
CA GLU A 80 27.26 3.45 4.24
C GLU A 80 28.62 3.87 4.85
N ARG A 81 29.49 2.92 5.25
CA ARG A 81 30.85 3.21 5.77
C ARG A 81 31.97 2.59 4.95
#